data_AF-A0A2G5CFK5-F1
#
_entry.id   AF-A0A2G5CFK5-F1
#
_cell.length_a   1.000
_cell.length_b   1.000
_cell.length_c   1.000
_cell.angle_alpha   90.00
_cell.angle_beta   90.00
_cell.angle_gamma   90.00
#
_symmetry.space_group_name_H-M   'P 1'
#
loop_
_entity.id
_entity.type
_entity.pdbx_description
1 polymer ?
#
loop_
_entity_poly.entity_id
_entity_poly.type
_entity_poly.pdbx_seq_one_letter_code
_entity_poly.pdbx_strand_id
1 'polypeptide(L)'
;MEALRKQASKFKEQVAKQQQLVIKQFSGTGYEHSDAVVIDDVELQRHQQLEKLYRSTRAGKDFQKDIVRAAEAFTALGTKDIEIGTKLSEDCCRYGSENVNDNILAKAASVYGDARIHVEKEQEDLNKLLSSQILEPLRAMITGAPLEDARHLAQRYSRMRQEAETQAAEVARRQVRVRELPTPDNSAKLQAAEHKMQEIKANMAVLGKEAVTALAAVEAQQQRLTFQRLVAMVEGEKTFHQRVAAIFAEIEAEVILSLILV
;
A
#
# COMPACT_ATOMS: atom_id res chain seq x y z
N MET A 1 -37.29 1.34 1.67
CA MET A 1 -35.88 1.67 1.37
C MET A 1 -35.62 3.18 1.24
N GLU A 2 -36.49 3.96 0.58
CA GLU A 2 -36.31 5.43 0.44
C GLU A 2 -36.45 6.25 1.73
N ALA A 3 -37.34 5.85 2.63
CA ALA A 3 -37.53 6.54 3.91
C ALA A 3 -36.27 6.49 4.81
N LEU A 4 -35.56 5.36 4.80
CA LEU A 4 -34.29 5.19 5.52
C LEU A 4 -33.16 6.03 4.90
N ARG A 5 -33.11 6.14 3.57
CA ARG A 5 -32.16 7.05 2.89
C ARG A 5 -32.41 8.52 3.24
N LYS A 6 -33.69 8.96 3.29
CA LYS A 6 -34.05 10.33 3.68
C LYS A 6 -33.75 10.62 5.15
N GLN A 7 -33.88 9.64 6.05
CA GLN A 7 -33.46 9.80 7.44
C GLN A 7 -31.94 9.87 7.57
N ALA A 8 -31.20 9.04 6.84
CA ALA A 8 -29.74 9.07 6.83
C ALA A 8 -29.19 10.40 6.26
N SER A 9 -29.82 10.97 5.23
CA SER A 9 -29.41 12.27 4.69
C SER A 9 -29.69 13.42 5.67
N LYS A 10 -30.84 13.40 6.35
CA LYS A 10 -31.17 14.39 7.41
C LYS A 10 -30.21 14.30 8.60
N PHE A 11 -29.86 13.09 9.02
CA PHE A 11 -28.89 12.87 10.09
C PHE A 11 -27.51 13.38 9.69
N LYS A 12 -27.05 13.10 8.46
CA LYS A 12 -25.78 13.60 7.93
C LYS A 12 -25.75 15.13 7.88
N GLU A 13 -26.84 15.76 7.49
CA GLU A 13 -26.95 17.23 7.45
C GLU A 13 -27.01 17.86 8.85
N GLN A 14 -27.69 17.21 9.81
CA GLN A 14 -27.64 17.59 11.22
C GLN A 14 -26.23 17.48 11.80
N VAL A 15 -25.54 16.38 11.54
CA VAL A 15 -24.14 16.19 11.98
C VAL A 15 -23.22 17.24 11.35
N ALA A 16 -23.40 17.57 10.07
CA ALA A 16 -22.62 18.62 9.41
C ALA A 16 -22.88 20.02 10.01
N LYS A 17 -24.15 20.35 10.29
CA LYS A 17 -24.51 21.61 10.98
C LYS A 17 -23.97 21.65 12.40
N GLN A 18 -24.00 20.52 13.11
CA GLN A 18 -23.48 20.43 14.47
C GLN A 18 -21.95 20.52 14.49
N GLN A 19 -21.25 19.91 13.52
CA GLN A 19 -19.81 20.08 13.34
C GLN A 19 -19.45 21.53 13.00
N GLN A 20 -20.20 22.19 12.11
CA GLN A 20 -20.01 23.61 11.82
C GLN A 20 -20.27 24.51 13.04
N LEU A 21 -21.31 24.22 13.82
CA LEU A 21 -21.61 24.96 15.04
C LEU A 21 -20.54 24.76 16.10
N VAL A 22 -20.03 23.55 16.28
CA VAL A 22 -18.91 23.24 17.20
C VAL A 22 -17.64 23.98 16.74
N ILE A 23 -17.30 23.92 15.45
CA ILE A 23 -16.17 24.69 14.89
C ILE A 23 -16.36 26.18 15.14
N LYS A 24 -17.57 26.72 14.92
CA LYS A 24 -17.91 28.13 15.13
C LYS A 24 -17.94 28.53 16.60
N GLN A 25 -18.24 27.60 17.51
CA GLN A 25 -18.18 27.82 18.96
C GLN A 25 -16.73 27.83 19.45
N PHE A 26 -15.84 27.04 18.85
CA PHE A 26 -14.40 27.08 19.11
C PHE A 26 -13.67 28.23 18.42
N SER A 27 -14.22 28.79 17.34
CA SER A 27 -13.63 29.94 16.62
C SER A 27 -14.30 31.28 16.93
N GLY A 28 -15.42 31.29 17.68
CA GLY A 28 -16.28 32.46 17.88
C GLY A 28 -16.29 33.09 19.27
N THR A 29 -15.62 32.52 20.29
CA THR A 29 -15.53 33.16 21.61
C THR A 29 -14.30 34.07 21.70
N GLY A 30 -14.47 35.27 21.15
CA GLY A 30 -13.91 36.53 21.64
C GLY A 30 -12.43 36.59 21.99
N TYR A 31 -11.61 37.05 21.05
CA TYR A 31 -10.73 38.19 21.28
C TYR A 31 -10.51 38.92 19.95
N GLU A 32 -10.94 40.17 19.93
CA GLU A 32 -10.74 41.13 18.85
C GLU A 32 -9.24 41.22 18.50
N HIS A 33 -8.94 41.17 17.21
CA HIS A 33 -7.67 41.58 16.59
C HIS A 33 -6.40 41.19 17.39
N SER A 34 -6.19 39.89 17.55
CA SER A 34 -4.92 39.37 18.04
C SER A 34 -4.13 38.80 16.88
N ASP A 35 -2.91 39.32 16.69
CA ASP A 35 -1.82 38.79 15.86
C ASP A 35 -1.34 37.38 16.33
N ALA A 36 -2.21 36.65 17.03
CA ALA A 36 -2.01 35.34 17.64
C ALA A 36 -2.84 34.26 16.94
N VAL A 37 -3.00 34.35 15.60
CA VAL A 37 -3.44 33.19 14.82
C VAL A 37 -2.23 32.27 14.67
N VAL A 38 -2.13 31.31 15.59
CA VAL A 38 -1.01 30.38 15.76
C VAL A 38 -0.90 29.36 14.62
N ILE A 39 -1.98 29.14 13.88
CA ILE A 39 -2.03 28.23 12.75
C ILE A 39 -2.28 29.06 11.49
N ASP A 40 -1.22 29.33 10.76
CA ASP A 40 -1.31 29.84 9.38
C ASP A 40 -2.10 28.82 8.53
N ASP A 41 -3.02 29.28 7.68
CA ASP A 41 -3.82 28.41 6.80
C ASP A 41 -2.93 27.47 5.97
N VAL A 42 -1.74 27.95 5.62
CA VAL A 42 -0.69 27.17 4.93
C VAL A 42 -0.15 26.03 5.80
N GLU A 43 0.00 26.24 7.11
CA GLU A 43 0.41 25.20 8.06
C GLU A 43 -0.67 24.13 8.20
N LEU A 44 -1.93 24.56 8.37
CA LEU A 44 -3.06 23.64 8.50
C LEU A 44 -3.20 22.75 7.27
N GLN A 45 -3.11 23.35 6.07
CA GLN A 45 -3.16 22.61 4.82
C GLN A 45 -2.00 21.60 4.72
N ARG A 46 -0.80 21.98 5.14
CA ARG A 46 0.37 21.09 5.14
C ARG A 46 0.19 19.92 6.10
N HIS A 47 -0.31 20.18 7.31
CA HIS A 47 -0.59 19.14 8.29
C HIS A 47 -1.62 18.13 7.75
N GLN A 48 -2.72 18.62 7.18
CA GLN A 48 -3.74 17.77 6.57
C GLN A 48 -3.21 16.96 5.39
N GLN A 49 -2.33 17.54 4.57
CA GLN A 49 -1.68 16.83 3.48
C GLN A 49 -0.77 15.70 4.01
N LEU A 50 0.01 15.96 5.05
CA LEU A 50 0.85 14.95 5.70
C LEU A 50 0.02 13.81 6.30
N GLU A 51 -1.11 14.11 6.96
CA GLU A 51 -2.01 13.08 7.46
C GLU A 51 -2.54 12.18 6.34
N LYS A 52 -2.97 12.77 5.22
CA LYS A 52 -3.45 12.01 4.05
C LYS A 52 -2.37 11.11 3.49
N LEU A 53 -1.17 11.67 3.27
CA LEU A 53 -0.02 10.92 2.75
C LEU A 53 0.41 9.79 3.69
N TYR A 54 0.41 10.04 5.00
CA TYR A 54 0.75 9.01 6.00
C TYR A 54 -0.26 7.85 5.97
N ARG A 55 -1.56 8.16 5.91
CA ARG A 55 -2.61 7.13 5.81
C ARG A 55 -2.51 6.35 4.50
N SER A 56 -2.29 7.05 3.38
CA SER A 56 -2.19 6.43 2.07
C SER A 56 -0.97 5.51 1.94
N THR A 57 0.22 5.98 2.35
CA THR A 57 1.44 5.15 2.33
C THR A 57 1.38 3.96 3.28
N ARG A 58 0.66 4.09 4.42
CA ARG A 58 0.33 2.95 5.29
C ARG A 58 -0.56 1.94 4.58
N ALA A 59 -1.68 2.38 4.00
CA ALA A 59 -2.59 1.51 3.26
C ALA A 59 -1.88 0.82 2.08
N GLY A 60 -1.04 1.53 1.35
CA GLY A 60 -0.21 0.98 0.28
C GLY A 60 0.73 -0.12 0.77
N LYS A 61 1.45 0.12 1.89
CA LYS A 61 2.32 -0.89 2.51
C LYS A 61 1.54 -2.14 2.93
N ASP A 62 0.36 -1.96 3.53
CA ASP A 62 -0.47 -3.08 4.00
C ASP A 62 -1.00 -3.91 2.82
N PHE A 63 -1.48 -3.26 1.75
CA PHE A 63 -1.91 -3.98 0.55
C PHE A 63 -0.75 -4.71 -0.15
N GLN A 64 0.44 -4.12 -0.20
CA GLN A 64 1.64 -4.79 -0.72
C GLN A 64 1.96 -6.07 0.07
N LYS A 65 1.81 -6.06 1.41
CA LYS A 65 1.98 -7.26 2.23
C LYS A 65 0.93 -8.33 1.93
N ASP A 66 -0.31 -7.93 1.67
CA ASP A 66 -1.37 -8.87 1.31
C ASP A 66 -1.05 -9.58 -0.01
N ILE A 67 -0.59 -8.83 -1.02
CA ILE A 67 -0.14 -9.41 -2.30
C ILE A 67 1.02 -10.37 -2.07
N VAL A 68 2.04 -9.97 -1.30
CA VAL A 68 3.21 -10.82 -1.01
C VAL A 68 2.78 -12.14 -0.35
N ARG A 69 1.92 -12.09 0.66
CA ARG A 69 1.41 -13.30 1.33
C ARG A 69 0.63 -14.22 0.38
N ALA A 70 -0.21 -13.64 -0.48
CA ALA A 70 -0.97 -14.41 -1.45
C ALA A 70 -0.05 -15.07 -2.51
N ALA A 71 0.89 -14.32 -3.07
CA ALA A 71 1.84 -14.84 -4.05
C ALA A 71 2.79 -15.90 -3.43
N GLU A 72 3.19 -15.77 -2.17
CA GLU A 72 3.91 -16.82 -1.44
C GLU A 72 3.10 -18.12 -1.35
N ALA A 73 1.81 -18.01 -1.03
CA ALA A 73 0.91 -19.16 -0.97
C ALA A 73 0.73 -19.80 -2.35
N PHE A 74 0.56 -19.00 -3.42
CA PHE A 74 0.47 -19.52 -4.78
C PHE A 74 1.74 -20.23 -5.22
N THR A 75 2.93 -19.67 -4.96
CA THR A 75 4.19 -20.33 -5.27
C THR A 75 4.35 -21.65 -4.50
N ALA A 76 3.96 -21.68 -3.21
CA ALA A 76 4.02 -22.90 -2.41
C ALA A 76 3.07 -23.99 -2.95
N LEU A 77 1.86 -23.62 -3.35
CA LEU A 77 0.91 -24.53 -3.99
C LEU A 77 1.44 -25.02 -5.34
N GLY A 78 1.96 -24.12 -6.18
CA GLY A 78 2.54 -24.48 -7.47
C GLY A 78 3.71 -25.46 -7.35
N THR A 79 4.57 -25.30 -6.34
CA THR A 79 5.66 -26.28 -6.08
C THR A 79 5.09 -27.66 -5.74
N LYS A 80 3.99 -27.71 -4.98
CA LYS A 80 3.33 -28.97 -4.64
C LYS A 80 2.64 -29.60 -5.85
N ASP A 81 2.04 -28.80 -6.72
CA ASP A 81 1.45 -29.27 -7.97
C ASP A 81 2.52 -29.91 -8.87
N ILE A 82 3.70 -29.28 -8.97
CA ILE A 82 4.87 -29.83 -9.69
C ILE A 82 5.29 -31.18 -9.12
N GLU A 83 5.41 -31.30 -7.79
CA GLU A 83 5.79 -32.55 -7.15
C GLU A 83 4.79 -33.69 -7.46
N ILE A 84 3.50 -33.42 -7.27
CA ILE A 84 2.43 -34.39 -7.51
C ILE A 84 2.35 -34.77 -8.99
N GLY A 85 2.41 -33.78 -9.88
CA GLY A 85 2.29 -34.00 -11.31
C GLY A 85 3.50 -34.69 -11.92
N THR A 86 4.71 -34.41 -11.42
CA THR A 86 5.91 -35.18 -11.78
C THR A 86 5.76 -36.64 -11.38
N LYS A 87 5.24 -36.90 -10.17
CA LYS A 87 5.00 -38.28 -9.72
C LYS A 87 3.99 -39.01 -10.59
N LEU A 88 2.89 -38.33 -10.95
CA LEU A 88 1.88 -38.89 -11.85
C LEU A 88 2.46 -39.18 -13.23
N SER A 89 3.28 -38.28 -13.77
CA SER A 89 3.98 -38.48 -15.04
C SER A 89 4.82 -39.76 -15.01
N GLU A 90 5.66 -39.94 -13.97
CA GLU A 90 6.48 -41.14 -13.81
C GLU A 90 5.65 -42.43 -13.78
N ASP A 91 4.54 -42.43 -13.06
CA ASP A 91 3.68 -43.61 -12.92
C ASP A 91 2.96 -43.93 -14.24
N CYS A 92 2.53 -42.91 -14.99
CA CYS A 92 1.94 -43.04 -16.33
C CYS A 92 2.96 -43.60 -17.35
N CYS A 93 4.17 -43.04 -17.41
CA CYS A 93 5.23 -43.52 -18.30
C CYS A 93 5.65 -44.95 -17.94
N ARG A 94 5.74 -45.28 -16.64
CA ARG A 94 6.04 -46.64 -16.17
C ARG A 94 4.98 -47.62 -16.65
N TYR A 95 3.70 -47.32 -16.43
CA TYR A 95 2.60 -48.16 -16.90
C TYR A 95 2.66 -48.39 -18.41
N GLY A 96 2.87 -47.33 -19.20
CA GLY A 96 2.97 -47.43 -20.65
C GLY A 96 4.13 -48.30 -21.13
N SER A 97 5.28 -48.25 -20.44
CA SER A 97 6.46 -49.06 -20.77
C SER A 97 6.32 -50.55 -20.38
N GLU A 98 5.58 -50.85 -19.30
CA GLU A 98 5.42 -52.21 -18.79
C GLU A 98 4.28 -52.99 -19.48
N ASN A 99 3.32 -52.29 -20.11
CA ASN A 99 2.09 -52.88 -20.65
C ASN A 99 1.97 -52.76 -22.17
N VAL A 100 3.07 -52.93 -22.90
CA VAL A 100 3.16 -52.75 -24.37
C VAL A 100 2.11 -53.53 -25.17
N ASN A 101 1.57 -54.62 -24.61
CA ASN A 101 0.52 -55.43 -25.24
C ASN A 101 -0.90 -54.81 -25.12
N ASP A 102 -1.13 -53.88 -24.19
CA ASP A 102 -2.38 -53.12 -24.03
C ASP A 102 -2.29 -51.81 -24.84
N ASN A 103 -2.43 -51.95 -26.15
CA ASN A 103 -1.98 -50.95 -27.12
C ASN A 103 -2.66 -49.57 -26.98
N ILE A 104 -3.92 -49.52 -26.50
CA ILE A 104 -4.65 -48.25 -26.38
C ILE A 104 -4.32 -47.57 -25.05
N LEU A 105 -4.47 -48.29 -23.94
CA LEU A 105 -4.32 -47.70 -22.61
C LEU A 105 -2.85 -47.39 -22.31
N ALA A 106 -1.92 -48.28 -22.68
CA ALA A 106 -0.48 -48.04 -22.49
C ALA A 106 -0.01 -46.82 -23.29
N LYS A 107 -0.48 -46.65 -24.53
CA LYS A 107 -0.16 -45.49 -25.37
C LYS A 107 -0.74 -44.20 -24.80
N ALA A 108 -2.02 -44.22 -24.41
CA ALA A 108 -2.66 -43.05 -23.80
C ALA A 108 -1.97 -42.63 -22.50
N ALA A 109 -1.57 -43.59 -21.66
CA ALA A 109 -0.83 -43.34 -20.44
C ALA A 109 0.53 -42.67 -20.72
N SER A 110 1.31 -43.19 -21.67
CA SER A 110 2.60 -42.56 -22.04
C SER A 110 2.43 -41.14 -22.56
N VAL A 111 1.52 -40.91 -23.52
CA VAL A 111 1.29 -39.58 -24.11
C VAL A 111 0.86 -38.56 -23.04
N TYR A 112 -0.05 -38.96 -22.14
CA TYR A 112 -0.46 -38.09 -21.03
C TYR A 112 0.69 -37.82 -20.05
N GLY A 113 1.48 -38.85 -19.72
CA GLY A 113 2.65 -38.72 -18.84
C GLY A 113 3.69 -37.73 -19.38
N ASP A 114 4.01 -37.82 -20.67
CA ASP A 114 4.96 -36.92 -21.34
C ASP A 114 4.44 -35.47 -21.37
N ALA A 115 3.16 -35.26 -21.71
CA ALA A 115 2.56 -33.93 -21.68
C ALA A 115 2.48 -33.32 -20.29
N ARG A 116 2.31 -34.15 -19.25
CA ARG A 116 2.30 -33.66 -17.87
C ARG A 116 3.63 -33.02 -17.47
N ILE A 117 4.77 -33.53 -17.97
CA ILE A 117 6.09 -32.91 -17.76
C ILE A 117 6.10 -31.47 -18.29
N HIS A 118 5.51 -31.25 -19.47
CA HIS A 118 5.41 -29.92 -20.06
C HIS A 118 4.51 -28.99 -19.23
N VAL A 119 3.41 -29.50 -18.68
CA VAL A 119 2.54 -28.73 -17.77
C VAL A 119 3.30 -28.30 -16.52
N GLU A 120 4.08 -29.19 -15.91
CA GLU A 120 4.86 -28.85 -14.71
C GLU A 120 5.94 -27.81 -15.00
N LYS A 121 6.52 -27.84 -16.19
CA LYS A 121 7.46 -26.79 -16.62
C LYS A 121 6.80 -25.41 -16.69
N GLU A 122 5.58 -25.33 -17.22
CA GLU A 122 4.84 -24.07 -17.25
C GLU A 122 4.47 -23.58 -15.84
N GLN A 123 4.16 -24.50 -14.91
CA GLN A 123 3.94 -24.17 -13.51
C GLN A 123 5.23 -23.67 -12.83
N GLU A 124 6.38 -24.27 -13.16
CA GLU A 124 7.69 -23.84 -12.66
C GLU A 124 8.03 -22.41 -13.13
N ASP A 125 7.76 -22.11 -14.40
CA ASP A 125 7.99 -20.78 -14.99
C ASP A 125 7.05 -19.73 -14.37
N LEU A 126 5.79 -20.07 -14.09
CA LEU A 126 4.89 -19.19 -13.33
C LEU A 126 5.42 -18.93 -11.92
N ASN A 127 5.88 -19.96 -11.21
CA ASN A 127 6.47 -19.81 -9.86
C ASN A 127 7.70 -18.89 -9.87
N LYS A 128 8.56 -19.01 -10.89
CA LYS A 128 9.73 -18.13 -11.09
C LYS A 128 9.30 -16.69 -11.34
N LEU A 129 8.25 -16.47 -12.15
CA LEU A 129 7.69 -15.15 -12.42
C LEU A 129 7.13 -14.52 -11.14
N LEU A 130 6.31 -15.26 -10.37
CA LEU A 130 5.76 -14.78 -9.10
C LEU A 130 6.87 -14.40 -8.13
N SER A 131 7.92 -15.22 -8.04
CA SER A 131 9.04 -14.97 -7.13
C SER A 131 9.85 -13.73 -7.52
N SER A 132 10.38 -13.71 -8.73
CA SER A 132 11.32 -12.66 -9.20
C SER A 132 10.64 -11.35 -9.58
N GLN A 133 9.46 -11.43 -10.21
CA GLN A 133 8.79 -10.24 -10.72
C GLN A 133 7.82 -9.66 -9.72
N ILE A 134 7.28 -10.41 -8.76
CA ILE A 134 6.24 -9.92 -7.84
C ILE A 134 6.77 -9.84 -6.40
N LEU A 135 7.18 -10.97 -5.84
CA LEU A 135 7.56 -11.07 -4.42
C LEU A 135 8.77 -10.21 -4.08
N GLU A 136 9.87 -10.37 -4.81
CA GLU A 136 11.11 -9.64 -4.53
C GLU A 136 10.93 -8.11 -4.61
N PRO A 137 10.34 -7.52 -5.68
CA PRO A 137 10.16 -6.08 -5.75
C PRO A 137 9.21 -5.53 -4.68
N LEU A 138 8.14 -6.25 -4.35
CA LEU A 138 7.20 -5.79 -3.31
C LEU A 138 7.80 -5.90 -1.91
N ARG A 139 8.54 -6.97 -1.61
CA ARG A 139 9.27 -7.07 -0.34
C ARG A 139 10.26 -5.91 -0.20
N ALA A 140 11.05 -5.63 -1.25
CA ALA A 140 11.99 -4.51 -1.24
C ALA A 140 11.29 -3.16 -1.01
N MET A 141 10.10 -2.95 -1.57
CA MET A 141 9.29 -1.75 -1.32
C MET A 141 8.78 -1.67 0.13
N ILE A 142 8.35 -2.79 0.71
CA ILE A 142 7.82 -2.87 2.08
C ILE A 142 8.92 -2.61 3.12
N THR A 143 10.13 -3.14 2.89
CA THR A 143 11.27 -3.04 3.80
C THR A 143 12.22 -1.88 3.47
N GLY A 144 11.92 -1.12 2.42
CA GLY A 144 12.81 -0.08 1.92
C GLY A 144 12.97 1.10 2.88
N ALA A 145 14.20 1.58 3.02
CA ALA A 145 14.55 2.78 3.79
C ALA A 145 13.71 4.02 3.41
N PRO A 146 13.36 4.31 2.14
CA PRO A 146 12.65 5.54 1.78
C PRO A 146 11.33 5.77 2.52
N LEU A 147 10.55 4.70 2.77
CA LEU A 147 9.29 4.83 3.50
C LEU A 147 9.52 5.13 4.98
N GLU A 148 10.49 4.48 5.61
CA GLU A 148 10.79 4.73 7.03
C GLU A 148 11.43 6.11 7.22
N ASP A 149 12.32 6.55 6.32
CA ASP A 149 12.90 7.89 6.33
C ASP A 149 11.83 8.99 6.18
N ALA A 150 10.90 8.81 5.24
CA ALA A 150 9.77 9.73 5.04
C ALA A 150 8.86 9.79 6.28
N ARG A 151 8.64 8.66 6.97
CA ARG A 151 7.89 8.61 8.22
C ARG A 151 8.64 9.29 9.36
N HIS A 152 9.96 9.16 9.44
CA HIS A 152 10.77 9.88 10.42
C HIS A 152 10.70 11.39 10.24
N LEU A 153 10.71 11.89 8.99
CA LEU A 153 10.49 13.31 8.70
C LEU A 153 9.11 13.76 9.18
N ALA A 154 8.04 13.00 8.88
CA ALA A 154 6.69 13.32 9.34
C ALA A 154 6.57 13.33 10.88
N GLN A 155 7.22 12.40 11.58
CA GLN A 155 7.28 12.38 13.04
C GLN A 155 8.04 13.58 13.62
N ARG A 156 9.16 13.97 13.02
CA ARG A 156 9.91 15.18 13.40
C ARG A 156 9.06 16.44 13.21
N TYR A 157 8.37 16.55 12.09
CA TYR A 157 7.42 17.64 11.85
C TYR A 157 6.32 17.68 12.93
N SER A 158 5.71 16.53 13.27
CA SER A 158 4.68 16.46 14.30
C SER A 158 5.17 16.94 15.68
N ARG A 159 6.41 16.59 16.06
CA ARG A 159 7.03 17.08 17.31
C ARG A 159 7.25 18.58 17.27
N MET A 160 7.79 19.09 16.18
CA MET A 160 8.05 20.52 16.02
C MET A 160 6.76 21.36 16.01
N ARG A 161 5.67 20.81 15.48
CA ARG A 161 4.33 21.43 15.56
C ARG A 161 3.84 21.55 17.00
N GLN A 162 4.00 20.50 17.80
CA GLN A 162 3.67 20.54 19.23
C GLN A 162 4.55 21.54 20.00
N GLU A 163 5.83 21.64 19.65
CA GLU A 163 6.74 22.68 20.20
C GLU A 163 6.26 24.09 19.83
N ALA A 164 5.78 24.29 18.59
CA ALA A 164 5.20 25.55 18.15
C ALA A 164 3.93 25.90 18.94
N GLU A 165 3.02 24.96 19.15
CA GLU A 165 1.81 25.14 19.96
C GLU A 165 2.16 25.55 21.40
N THR A 166 3.16 24.89 22.00
CA THR A 166 3.63 25.21 23.36
C THR A 166 4.26 26.60 23.43
N GLN A 167 5.12 26.93 22.48
CA GLN A 167 5.76 28.25 22.41
C GLN A 167 4.72 29.35 22.17
N ALA A 168 3.62 29.07 21.47
CA ALA A 168 2.57 30.04 21.20
C ALA A 168 1.77 30.38 22.46
N ALA A 169 1.41 29.36 23.24
CA ALA A 169 0.78 29.58 24.55
C ALA A 169 1.68 30.44 25.46
N GLU A 170 2.99 30.26 25.35
CA GLU A 170 3.95 31.02 26.13
C GLU A 170 4.11 32.48 25.65
N VAL A 171 4.12 32.73 24.35
CA VAL A 171 4.06 34.10 23.79
C VAL A 171 2.79 34.80 24.27
N ALA A 172 1.63 34.15 24.18
CA ALA A 172 0.36 34.72 24.65
C ALA A 172 0.39 35.08 26.15
N ARG A 173 0.95 34.20 27.00
CA ARG A 173 1.14 34.48 28.43
C ARG A 173 2.03 35.70 28.68
N ARG A 174 3.12 35.85 27.92
CA ARG A 174 4.02 36.99 28.05
C ARG A 174 3.42 38.29 27.53
N GLN A 175 2.62 38.23 26.46
CA GLN A 175 1.87 39.39 25.94
C GLN A 175 0.91 39.95 26.99
N VAL A 176 0.16 39.08 27.68
CA VAL A 176 -0.70 39.49 28.80
C VAL A 176 0.13 40.13 29.92
N ARG A 177 1.25 39.51 30.32
CA ARG A 177 2.10 40.05 31.39
C ARG A 177 2.71 41.41 31.06
N VAL A 178 3.10 41.66 29.80
CA VAL A 178 3.59 42.97 29.34
C VAL A 178 2.45 44.01 29.36
N ARG A 179 1.24 43.63 28.97
CA ARG A 179 0.05 44.50 29.03
C ARG A 179 -0.30 44.90 30.47
N GLU A 180 -0.15 43.97 31.42
CA GLU A 180 -0.40 44.23 32.85
C GLU A 180 0.72 45.04 33.52
N LEU A 181 1.98 44.72 33.21
CA LEU A 181 3.17 45.30 33.83
C LEU A 181 4.22 45.62 32.75
N PRO A 182 4.19 46.83 32.16
CA PRO A 182 5.08 47.24 31.07
C PRO A 182 6.50 47.57 31.58
N THR A 183 7.26 46.56 31.96
CA THR A 183 8.66 46.70 32.38
C THR A 183 9.63 46.31 31.27
N PRO A 184 10.84 46.91 31.20
CA PRO A 184 11.85 46.53 30.22
C PRO A 184 12.20 45.03 30.23
N ASP A 185 12.21 44.40 31.42
CA ASP A 185 12.46 42.97 31.59
C ASP A 185 11.33 42.09 31.00
N ASN A 186 10.06 42.45 31.24
CA ASN A 186 8.91 41.73 30.66
C ASN A 186 8.90 41.86 29.14
N SER A 187 9.20 43.05 28.60
CA SER A 187 9.31 43.29 27.16
C SER A 187 10.45 42.49 26.53
N ALA A 188 11.62 42.42 27.16
CA ALA A 188 12.74 41.61 26.66
C ALA A 188 12.41 40.11 26.63
N LYS A 189 11.74 39.60 27.67
CA LYS A 189 11.27 38.20 27.73
C LYS A 189 10.23 37.88 26.65
N LEU A 190 9.33 38.83 26.35
CA LEU A 190 8.37 38.68 25.27
C LEU A 190 9.08 38.60 23.91
N GLN A 191 9.99 39.54 23.63
CA GLN A 191 10.77 39.54 22.38
C GLN A 191 11.57 38.24 22.19
N ALA A 192 12.20 37.73 23.25
CA ALA A 192 12.91 36.45 23.19
C ALA A 192 11.97 35.27 22.86
N ALA A 193 10.76 35.28 23.43
CA ALA A 193 9.76 34.25 23.15
C ALA A 193 9.20 34.34 21.72
N GLU A 194 9.01 35.55 21.19
CA GLU A 194 8.58 35.80 19.82
C GLU A 194 9.67 35.43 18.80
N HIS A 195 10.94 35.71 19.10
CA HIS A 195 12.07 35.27 18.27
C HIS A 195 12.14 33.73 18.19
N LYS A 196 12.07 33.05 19.34
CA LYS A 196 12.03 31.58 19.39
C LYS A 196 10.82 31.01 18.64
N MET A 197 9.67 31.68 18.69
CA MET A 197 8.51 31.30 17.90
C MET A 197 8.80 31.39 16.39
N GLN A 198 9.44 32.46 15.93
CA GLN A 198 9.80 32.63 14.52
C GLN A 198 10.76 31.54 14.06
N GLU A 199 11.76 31.17 14.87
CA GLU A 199 12.68 30.06 14.59
C GLU A 199 11.96 28.72 14.46
N ILE A 200 11.07 28.39 15.40
CA ILE A 200 10.29 27.15 15.36
C ILE A 200 9.41 27.11 14.11
N LYS A 201 8.72 28.22 13.78
CA LYS A 201 7.88 28.30 12.57
C LYS A 201 8.70 28.10 11.28
N ALA A 202 9.87 28.73 11.18
CA ALA A 202 10.75 28.59 10.02
C ALA A 202 11.24 27.14 9.86
N ASN A 203 11.73 26.53 10.93
CA ASN A 203 12.17 25.14 10.93
C ASN A 203 11.02 24.19 10.58
N MET A 204 9.83 24.43 11.13
CA MET A 204 8.64 23.61 10.89
C MET A 204 8.20 23.67 9.43
N ALA A 205 8.28 24.84 8.80
CA ALA A 205 7.94 25.01 7.40
C ALA A 205 8.86 24.20 6.47
N VAL A 206 10.17 24.20 6.74
CA VAL A 206 11.17 23.42 6.00
C VAL A 206 10.92 21.92 6.20
N LEU A 207 10.85 21.46 7.44
CA LEU A 207 10.63 20.05 7.79
C LEU A 207 9.32 19.52 7.20
N GLY A 208 8.26 20.31 7.26
CA GLY A 208 6.97 19.94 6.68
C GLY A 208 7.03 19.80 5.16
N LYS A 209 7.76 20.68 4.47
CA LYS A 209 7.96 20.57 3.01
C LYS A 209 8.75 19.32 2.64
N GLU A 210 9.80 19.01 3.39
CA GLU A 210 10.60 17.78 3.21
C GLU A 210 9.75 16.53 3.44
N ALA A 211 8.99 16.49 4.54
CA ALA A 211 8.12 15.36 4.87
C ALA A 211 7.03 15.13 3.80
N VAL A 212 6.40 16.20 3.30
CA VAL A 212 5.39 16.11 2.23
C VAL A 212 6.03 15.57 0.96
N THR A 213 7.17 16.12 0.56
CA THR A 213 7.87 15.72 -0.67
C THR A 213 8.28 14.25 -0.60
N ALA A 214 8.85 13.83 0.53
CA ALA A 214 9.30 12.46 0.74
C ALA A 214 8.13 11.46 0.74
N LEU A 215 7.06 11.73 1.49
CA LEU A 215 5.91 10.83 1.54
C LEU A 215 5.14 10.78 0.21
N ALA A 216 5.02 11.90 -0.51
CA ALA A 216 4.39 11.92 -1.84
C ALA A 216 5.20 11.12 -2.87
N ALA A 217 6.53 11.21 -2.82
CA ALA A 217 7.40 10.41 -3.67
C ALA A 217 7.24 8.91 -3.38
N VAL A 218 7.20 8.53 -2.09
CA VAL A 218 6.97 7.14 -1.68
C VAL A 218 5.59 6.65 -2.10
N GLU A 219 4.54 7.44 -1.90
CA GLU A 219 3.18 7.08 -2.32
C GLU A 219 3.11 6.81 -3.83
N ALA A 220 3.64 7.73 -4.64
CA ALA A 220 3.66 7.59 -6.09
C ALA A 220 4.47 6.34 -6.52
N GLN A 221 5.59 6.07 -5.84
CA GLN A 221 6.40 4.90 -6.11
C GLN A 221 5.68 3.59 -5.74
N GLN A 222 5.01 3.55 -4.58
CA GLN A 222 4.20 2.41 -4.14
C GLN A 222 3.08 2.13 -5.14
N GLN A 223 2.30 3.14 -5.52
CA GLN A 223 1.21 3.00 -6.49
C GLN A 223 1.70 2.47 -7.83
N ARG A 224 2.74 3.10 -8.39
CA ARG A 224 3.30 2.70 -9.69
C ARG A 224 3.84 1.28 -9.67
N LEU A 225 4.66 0.95 -8.66
CA LEU A 225 5.25 -0.39 -8.58
C LEU A 225 4.16 -1.44 -8.38
N THR A 226 3.25 -1.24 -7.43
CA THR A 226 2.16 -2.18 -7.15
C THR A 226 1.28 -2.40 -8.38
N PHE A 227 0.92 -1.33 -9.10
CA PHE A 227 0.18 -1.46 -10.35
C PHE A 227 0.92 -2.32 -11.37
N GLN A 228 2.21 -2.05 -11.60
CA GLN A 228 3.03 -2.85 -12.53
C GLN A 228 3.11 -4.32 -12.11
N ARG A 229 3.19 -4.61 -10.80
CA ARG A 229 3.21 -5.98 -10.30
C ARG A 229 1.88 -6.69 -10.52
N LEU A 230 0.76 -6.01 -10.29
CA LEU A 230 -0.57 -6.56 -10.58
C LEU A 230 -0.73 -6.88 -12.07
N VAL A 231 -0.25 -6.00 -12.96
CA VAL A 231 -0.24 -6.26 -14.41
C VAL A 231 0.58 -7.51 -14.74
N ALA A 232 1.79 -7.62 -14.19
CA ALA A 232 2.65 -8.78 -14.45
C ALA A 232 2.06 -10.10 -13.90
N MET A 233 1.33 -10.05 -12.78
CA MET A 233 0.57 -11.22 -12.30
C MET A 233 -0.50 -11.64 -13.30
N VAL A 234 -1.34 -10.69 -13.76
CA VAL A 234 -2.40 -10.97 -14.74
C VAL A 234 -1.83 -11.55 -16.04
N GLU A 235 -0.75 -10.97 -16.55
CA GLU A 235 -0.08 -11.44 -17.77
C GLU A 235 0.55 -12.82 -17.59
N GLY A 236 1.20 -13.06 -16.45
CA GLY A 236 1.81 -14.34 -16.09
C GLY A 236 0.77 -15.46 -15.98
N GLU A 237 -0.30 -15.25 -15.21
CA GLU A 237 -1.38 -16.22 -15.03
C GLU A 237 -2.09 -16.52 -16.35
N LYS A 238 -2.41 -15.48 -17.14
CA LYS A 238 -3.00 -15.67 -18.48
C LYS A 238 -2.10 -16.52 -19.37
N THR A 239 -0.81 -16.20 -19.43
CA THR A 239 0.15 -16.92 -20.28
C THR A 239 0.26 -18.37 -19.86
N PHE A 240 0.38 -18.62 -18.55
CA PHE A 240 0.39 -19.97 -17.99
C PHE A 240 -0.83 -20.78 -18.42
N HIS A 241 -2.04 -20.26 -18.19
CA HIS A 241 -3.26 -20.97 -18.55
C HIS A 241 -3.40 -21.22 -20.05
N GLN A 242 -2.98 -20.27 -20.89
CA GLN A 242 -2.99 -20.43 -22.34
C GLN A 242 -2.03 -21.54 -22.81
N ARG A 243 -0.84 -21.62 -22.21
CA ARG A 243 0.15 -22.65 -22.57
C ARG A 243 -0.28 -24.03 -22.09
N VAL A 244 -0.81 -24.15 -20.87
CA VAL A 244 -1.38 -25.40 -20.37
C VAL A 244 -2.53 -25.89 -21.25
N ALA A 245 -3.44 -24.99 -21.65
CA ALA A 245 -4.52 -25.34 -22.57
C ALA A 245 -4.00 -25.82 -23.92
N ALA A 246 -2.94 -25.19 -24.45
CA ALA A 246 -2.32 -25.61 -25.71
C ALA A 246 -1.71 -27.01 -25.62
N ILE A 247 -0.99 -27.31 -24.53
CA ILE A 247 -0.43 -28.64 -24.27
C ILE A 247 -1.54 -29.70 -24.25
N PHE A 248 -2.65 -29.42 -23.55
CA PHE A 248 -3.75 -30.37 -23.47
C PHE A 248 -4.51 -30.53 -24.78
N ALA A 249 -4.68 -29.48 -25.57
CA ALA A 249 -5.30 -29.58 -26.90
C ALA A 249 -4.48 -30.44 -27.87
N GLU A 250 -3.14 -30.40 -27.78
CA GLU A 250 -2.25 -31.22 -28.59
C GLU A 250 -2.40 -32.71 -28.26
N ILE A 251 -2.38 -33.07 -26.97
CA ILE A 251 -2.53 -34.48 -26.59
C ILE A 251 -3.96 -35.01 -26.76
N GLU A 252 -4.98 -34.19 -26.60
CA GLU A 252 -6.37 -34.60 -26.83
C GLU A 252 -6.51 -35.08 -28.29
N ALA A 253 -5.95 -34.33 -29.23
CA ALA A 253 -5.92 -34.73 -30.63
C ALA A 253 -5.17 -36.05 -30.84
N GLU A 254 -4.01 -36.24 -30.21
CA GLU A 254 -3.20 -37.45 -30.34
C GLU A 254 -3.87 -38.71 -29.73
N VAL A 255 -4.48 -38.56 -28.55
CA VAL A 255 -5.19 -39.65 -27.87
C VAL A 255 -6.47 -40.02 -28.63
N ILE A 256 -7.24 -39.03 -29.12
CA ILE A 256 -8.43 -39.28 -29.94
C ILE A 256 -8.06 -39.94 -31.27
N LEU A 257 -7.00 -39.48 -31.95
CA LEU A 257 -6.49 -40.14 -33.16
C LEU A 257 -6.08 -41.60 -32.89
N SER A 258 -5.50 -41.87 -31.73
CA SER A 258 -5.12 -43.23 -31.31
C SER A 258 -6.34 -44.13 -31.06
N LEU A 259 -7.48 -43.57 -30.69
CA LEU A 259 -8.76 -44.30 -30.54
C LEU A 259 -9.45 -44.58 -31.88
N ILE A 260 -9.25 -43.75 -32.90
CA ILE A 260 -9.90 -43.90 -34.23
C ILE A 260 -9.16 -44.92 -35.12
N LEU A 261 -7.88 -45.19 -34.85
CA LEU A 261 -7.04 -46.13 -35.61
C LEU A 261 -7.12 -47.58 -35.13
N VAL A 262 -8.00 -47.90 -34.17
CA VAL A 262 -8.30 -49.27 -33.70
C VAL A 262 -9.69 -49.68 -34.16
#